data_AF-A0A920ISG3-F1
#
_entry.id   AF-A0A920ISG3-F1
#
_cell.length_a   1.000
_cell.length_b   1.000
_cell.length_c   1.000
_cell.angle_alpha   90.00
_cell.angle_beta   90.00
_cell.angle_gamma   90.00
#
_symmetry.space_group_name_H-M   'P 1'
#
loop_
_entity.id
_entity.type
_entity.pdbx_description
1 polymer ?
#
loop_
_entity_poly.entity_id
_entity_poly.type
_entity_poly.pdbx_seq_one_letter_code
_entity_poly.pdbx_strand_id
1 'polypeptide(L)' 'MIVDEYIELSDAFIAAWLPGSEVIGISDLLFEEFNFNFKGKLGFSWPQDNNDEPIKYPVGYGLSYSSE' A
#
# COMPACT_ATOMS: atom_id res chain seq x y z
N MET A 1 1.30 3.59 -12.60
CA MET A 1 0.47 4.71 -12.11
C MET A 1 1.33 5.55 -11.21
N ILE A 2 1.36 6.86 -11.42
CA ILE A 2 2.10 7.79 -10.55
C ILE A 2 1.13 8.30 -9.50
N VAL A 3 1.52 8.22 -8.23
CA VAL A 3 0.63 8.51 -7.09
C VAL A 3 1.23 9.49 -6.09
N ASP A 4 2.33 10.15 -6.47
CA ASP A 4 3.11 11.00 -5.57
C ASP A 4 2.26 12.11 -4.96
N GLU A 5 1.44 12.79 -5.76
CA GLU A 5 0.50 13.81 -5.27
C GLU A 5 -0.48 13.24 -4.24
N TYR A 6 -1.00 12.02 -4.43
CA TYR A 6 -1.93 11.41 -3.48
C TYR A 6 -1.23 11.02 -2.17
N ILE A 7 0.03 10.55 -2.25
CA ILE A 7 0.82 10.23 -1.06
C ILE A 7 1.14 11.51 -0.28
N GLU A 8 1.55 12.58 -0.95
CA GLU A 8 1.87 13.87 -0.32
C GLU A 8 0.67 14.51 0.38
N LEU A 9 -0.55 14.24 -0.11
CA LEU A 9 -1.80 14.73 0.47
C LEU A 9 -2.41 13.81 1.53
N SER A 10 -1.79 12.66 1.83
CA SER A 10 -2.34 11.65 2.75
C SER A 10 -1.43 11.38 3.94
N ASP A 11 -2.00 11.27 5.14
CA ASP A 11 -1.25 10.80 6.32
C ASP A 11 -0.80 9.33 6.17
N ALA A 12 -1.58 8.54 5.43
CA ALA A 12 -1.27 7.15 5.08
C ALA A 12 -1.88 6.79 3.71
N PHE A 13 -1.20 5.92 2.95
CA PHE A 13 -1.65 5.47 1.63
C PHE A 13 -1.61 3.94 1.53
N ILE A 14 -2.70 3.31 1.07
CA ILE A 14 -2.82 1.86 0.93
C ILE A 14 -3.16 1.49 -0.52
N ALA A 15 -2.32 0.67 -1.13
CA ALA A 15 -2.62 0.02 -2.40
C ALA A 15 -3.49 -1.22 -2.16
N ALA A 16 -4.81 -1.10 -2.34
CA ALA A 16 -5.78 -2.19 -2.12
C ALA A 16 -6.06 -3.06 -3.37
N TRP A 17 -5.53 -2.68 -4.54
CA TRP A 17 -5.71 -3.39 -5.81
C TRP A 17 -7.18 -3.62 -6.18
N LEU A 18 -7.55 -4.86 -6.51
CA LEU A 18 -8.90 -5.31 -6.84
C LEU A 18 -9.38 -6.29 -5.76
N PRO A 19 -9.88 -5.80 -4.60
CA PRO A 19 -10.12 -6.61 -3.41
C PRO A 19 -11.30 -7.60 -3.52
N GLY A 20 -12.12 -7.52 -4.57
CA GLY A 20 -13.29 -8.38 -4.75
C GLY A 20 -14.47 -7.98 -3.85
N SER A 21 -15.37 -8.92 -3.55
CA SER A 21 -16.60 -8.68 -2.77
C SER A 21 -16.34 -8.53 -1.27
N GLU A 22 -15.27 -9.13 -0.76
CA GLU A 22 -14.97 -9.24 0.68
C GLU A 22 -14.21 -8.01 1.22
N VAL A 23 -14.66 -6.80 0.85
CA VAL A 23 -14.00 -5.53 1.23
C VAL A 23 -14.06 -5.22 2.73
N ILE A 24 -14.90 -5.92 3.49
CA ILE A 24 -15.02 -5.78 4.95
C ILE A 24 -13.67 -6.02 5.63
N GLY A 25 -12.85 -6.94 5.12
CA GLY A 25 -11.52 -7.21 5.68
C GLY A 25 -10.54 -6.03 5.64
N ILE A 26 -10.81 -4.99 4.82
CA ILE A 26 -10.04 -3.75 4.85
C ILE A 26 -10.33 -2.98 6.14
N SER A 27 -11.60 -2.93 6.57
CA SER A 27 -11.99 -2.28 7.83
C SER A 27 -11.37 -3.00 9.02
N ASP A 28 -11.46 -4.33 9.04
CA ASP A 28 -10.90 -5.14 10.14
C ASP A 28 -9.39 -4.89 10.28
N LEU A 29 -8.68 -4.71 9.16
CA LEU A 29 -7.26 -4.38 9.14
C LEU A 29 -6.99 -2.95 9.65
N LEU A 30 -7.71 -1.96 9.14
CA LEU A 30 -7.49 -0.53 9.44
C LEU A 30 -7.77 -0.18 10.90
N PHE A 31 -8.75 -0.84 11.52
CA PHE A 31 -9.12 -0.59 12.92
C PHE A 31 -8.49 -1.58 13.90
N GLU A 32 -7.49 -2.35 13.43
CA GLU A 32 -6.80 -3.39 14.21
C GLU A 32 -7.76 -4.38 14.88
N GLU A 33 -8.93 -4.60 14.28
CA GLU A 33 -9.85 -5.62 14.76
C GLU A 33 -9.17 -6.99 14.66
N PHE A 34 -9.36 -7.80 15.70
CA PHE A 34 -8.76 -9.14 15.78
C PHE A 34 -7.22 -9.17 15.71
N ASN A 35 -6.53 -8.05 15.96
CA ASN A 35 -5.07 -7.90 15.84
C ASN A 35 -4.53 -8.20 14.43
N PHE A 36 -5.29 -7.84 13.38
CA PHE A 36 -4.77 -7.92 12.03
C PHE A 36 -3.66 -6.89 11.78
N ASN A 37 -2.70 -7.25 10.92
CA ASN A 37 -1.58 -6.39 10.54
C ASN A 37 -1.27 -6.58 9.05
N PHE A 38 -0.70 -5.56 8.42
CA PHE A 38 -0.29 -5.59 7.02
C PHE A 38 0.81 -6.63 6.82
N LYS A 39 0.55 -7.57 5.91
CA LYS A 39 1.52 -8.59 5.47
C LYS A 39 1.83 -8.50 3.98
N GLY A 40 1.00 -7.79 3.22
CA GLY A 40 1.16 -7.62 1.79
C GLY A 40 2.46 -6.90 1.45
N LYS A 41 3.17 -7.43 0.46
CA LYS A 41 4.35 -6.80 -0.13
C LYS A 41 4.11 -6.58 -1.62
N LEU A 42 4.66 -5.51 -2.16
CA LEU A 42 4.52 -5.17 -3.57
C LEU A 42 5.04 -6.31 -4.45
N GLY A 43 4.18 -6.86 -5.31
CA GLY A 43 4.56 -7.84 -6.34
C GLY A 43 5.25 -7.22 -7.56
N PHE A 44 5.20 -5.89 -7.69
CA PHE A 44 5.78 -5.10 -8.77
C PHE A 44 6.40 -3.83 -8.19
N SER A 45 7.46 -3.31 -8.81
CA SER A 45 8.02 -2.02 -8.43
C SER A 45 7.02 -0.90 -8.71
N TRP A 46 6.91 0.06 -7.78
CA TRP A 46 6.12 1.26 -7.97
C TRP A 46 6.97 2.37 -8.60
N PRO A 47 6.59 2.91 -9.76
CA PRO A 47 7.38 3.92 -10.46
C PRO A 47 7.30 5.30 -9.78
N GLN A 48 8.35 6.10 -9.88
CA GLN A 48 8.34 7.50 -9.45
C GLN A 48 7.76 8.42 -10.53
N ASP A 49 7.99 8.13 -11.81
CA ASP A 49 7.47 8.89 -12.93
C ASP A 49 6.99 7.98 -14.08
N ASN A 50 6.44 8.58 -15.15
CA ASN A 50 5.90 7.84 -16.28
C ASN A 50 6.95 7.12 -17.15
N ASN A 51 8.25 7.29 -16.86
CA ASN A 51 9.34 6.65 -17.60
C ASN A 51 9.75 5.30 -16.99
N ASP A 52 9.01 4.81 -15.98
CA ASP A 52 9.27 3.60 -15.19
C ASP A 52 10.59 3.58 -14.41
N GLU A 53 11.49 4.54 -14.65
CA GLU A 53 12.68 4.82 -13.87
C GLU A 53 12.79 6.32 -13.55
N PRO A 54 13.09 6.70 -12.29
CA PRO A 54 13.50 5.82 -11.17
C PRO A 54 12.33 5.09 -10.47
N ILE A 55 12.67 4.01 -9.77
CA ILE A 55 11.74 3.26 -8.92
C ILE A 55 11.56 3.98 -7.58
N LYS A 56 10.31 4.26 -7.20
CA LYS A 56 9.98 4.87 -5.90
C LYS A 56 9.92 3.82 -4.79
N TYR A 57 9.22 2.71 -5.04
CA TYR A 57 9.13 1.58 -4.10
C TYR A 57 9.50 0.27 -4.79
N PRO A 58 10.51 -0.46 -4.30
CA PRO A 58 10.95 -1.70 -4.94
C PRO A 58 9.95 -2.84 -4.73
N VAL A 59 10.06 -3.89 -5.55
CA VAL A 59 9.40 -5.18 -5.31
C VAL A 59 9.75 -5.66 -3.88
N GLY A 60 8.75 -6.16 -3.16
CA GLY A 60 8.91 -6.58 -1.77
C GLY A 60 8.73 -5.46 -0.74
N TYR A 61 8.57 -4.20 -1.16
CA TYR A 61 8.23 -3.10 -0.25
C TYR A 61 6.82 -3.26 0.34
N GLY A 62 6.63 -2.80 1.56
CA GLY A 62 5.33 -2.76 2.24
C GLY A 62 5.53 -2.57 3.73
N LEU A 63 4.87 -1.56 4.31
CA LEU A 63 4.95 -1.27 5.74
C LEU A 63 3.99 -2.14 6.54
N SER A 64 4.18 -2.15 7.86
CA SER A 64 3.32 -2.80 8.86
C SER A 64 3.15 -1.87 10.06
N TYR A 65 2.25 -2.19 10.98
CA TYR A 65 2.10 -1.38 12.21
C TYR A 65 3.35 -1.36 13.10
N SER A 66 4.28 -2.30 12.88
CA SER A 66 5.55 -2.37 13.61
C SER A 66 6.73 -1.77 12.83
N SER A 67 6.49 -1.25 11.63
CA SER A 67 7.49 -0.56 10.83
C SER A 67 7.55 0.89 11.29
N GLU A 68 8.72 1.34 11.74
CA GLU A 68 9.03 2.77 11.98
C GLU A 68 9.21 3.54 10.67
#